data_AF-A0A811QW94-F1
#
_entry.id   AF-A0A811QW94-F1
#
_cell.length_a   1.000
_cell.length_b   1.000
_cell.length_c   1.000
_cell.angle_alpha   90.00
_cell.angle_beta   90.00
_cell.angle_gamma   90.00
#
_symmetry.space_group_name_H-M   'P 1'
#
loop_
_entity.id
_entity.type
_entity.pdbx_description
1 polymer ?
#
loop_
_entity_poly.entity_id
_entity_poly.type
_entity_poly.pdbx_seq_one_letter_code
_entity_poly.pdbx_strand_id
1 'polypeptide(L)'
;MRPEGAARLACLLLLAAAAAGHGGVQPLSRIAIHRARVALDASAAVRASPELLGTKGEGTAWVNVDFVIPHPSDDDWIGVFSPSNFNASTCPGSHGSGPGPVICSAPIKYQFTNYSSDYGKSGKGALKFQLINQRQDFSFALFTGGLSNPKLIAVSNAIAFANPKAPVYPRLAQGKSWNEMTVTWTSGYDINEAYPFVEWGIKWSPPVRTAAGTVTFDRDSICGDPARSVGWRDPGFIHTAFLTDLWPNKEYYYKIGHMLPDGSVVWGKLSSFKAPPYPGQKSLQRVVIFGDMGKAERDGSNEYANYQPGSLNTTDTLIKDLDNIDIVFHVGDITYANGYISQWDQFTQQVEEITSRVPYMIASGNHERDWPNSGSYFNGTDSGGVWYSTDYGMFRFCVADSEHDWREGTEQYKFIENCLATVDRKKQPWLIFIAHRVLGYSSGFFYGRDGSFAEPMSRQSLQKL
;
A
#
# COMPACT_ATOMS: atom_id res chain seq x y z
N MET A 1 9.02 -10.31 -48.98
CA MET A 1 8.61 -10.22 -47.57
C MET A 1 7.16 -10.65 -47.49
N ARG A 2 6.84 -11.66 -46.68
CA ARG A 2 5.52 -12.30 -46.68
C ARG A 2 4.46 -11.41 -45.98
N PRO A 3 3.22 -11.37 -46.47
CA PRO A 3 2.14 -10.53 -45.94
C PRO A 3 1.72 -10.87 -44.50
N GLU A 4 2.12 -12.03 -43.97
CA GLU A 4 1.82 -12.49 -42.60
C GLU A 4 2.56 -11.69 -41.51
N GLY A 5 3.70 -11.07 -41.84
CA GLY A 5 4.46 -10.24 -40.89
C GLY A 5 3.79 -8.89 -40.61
N ALA A 6 3.12 -8.31 -41.61
CA ALA A 6 2.42 -7.03 -41.49
C ALA A 6 1.14 -7.15 -40.66
N ALA A 7 0.41 -8.27 -40.81
CA ALA A 7 -0.82 -8.52 -40.04
C ALA A 7 -0.55 -8.73 -38.54
N ARG A 8 0.55 -9.41 -38.17
CA ARG A 8 0.95 -9.57 -36.76
C ARG A 8 1.41 -8.26 -36.14
N LEU A 9 2.14 -7.43 -36.88
CA LEU A 9 2.59 -6.12 -36.41
C LEU A 9 1.41 -5.15 -36.25
N ALA A 10 0.44 -5.18 -37.17
CA ALA A 10 -0.79 -4.40 -37.07
C ALA A 10 -1.66 -4.82 -35.87
N CYS A 11 -1.74 -6.12 -35.57
CA CYS A 11 -2.49 -6.63 -34.42
C CYS A 11 -1.84 -6.23 -33.07
N LEU A 12 -0.50 -6.27 -33.01
CA LEU A 12 0.28 -5.76 -31.86
C LEU A 12 0.13 -4.25 -31.67
N LEU A 13 0.12 -3.48 -32.76
CA LEU A 13 -0.10 -2.02 -32.74
C LEU A 13 -1.54 -1.66 -32.39
N LEU A 14 -2.54 -2.45 -32.80
CA LEU A 14 -3.95 -2.27 -32.41
C LEU A 14 -4.20 -2.61 -30.93
N LEU A 15 -3.53 -3.63 -30.39
CA LEU A 15 -3.56 -3.93 -28.95
C LEU A 15 -2.87 -2.84 -28.13
N ALA A 16 -1.74 -2.31 -28.61
CA ALA A 16 -1.06 -1.18 -27.97
C ALA A 16 -1.87 0.12 -28.06
N ALA A 17 -2.56 0.37 -29.18
CA ALA A 17 -3.45 1.54 -29.34
C ALA A 17 -4.74 1.41 -28.52
N ALA A 18 -5.29 0.21 -28.35
CA ALA A 18 -6.42 -0.04 -27.46
C ALA A 18 -6.05 0.17 -25.98
N ALA A 19 -4.81 -0.17 -25.59
CA ALA A 19 -4.26 0.16 -24.28
C ALA A 19 -3.96 1.66 -24.09
N ALA A 20 -3.67 2.39 -25.17
CA ALA A 20 -3.42 3.83 -25.15
C ALA A 20 -4.71 4.69 -25.16
N GLY A 21 -5.84 4.14 -25.62
CA GLY A 21 -7.12 4.86 -25.77
C GLY A 21 -8.05 4.82 -24.55
N HIS A 22 -7.78 3.95 -23.58
CA HIS A 22 -8.43 3.94 -22.26
C HIS A 22 -7.32 4.16 -21.26
N GLY A 23 -7.28 5.30 -20.58
CA GLY A 23 -6.19 5.62 -19.66
C GLY A 23 -5.91 4.48 -18.68
N GLY A 24 -4.84 3.73 -18.94
CA GLY A 24 -4.07 2.84 -18.05
C GLY A 24 -4.76 1.77 -17.20
N VAL A 25 -6.08 1.79 -17.05
CA VAL A 25 -6.75 1.03 -16.00
C VAL A 25 -7.27 -0.29 -16.58
N GLN A 26 -6.64 -1.37 -16.13
CA GLN A 26 -6.98 -2.75 -16.47
C GLN A 26 -8.49 -2.99 -16.24
N PRO A 27 -9.27 -3.46 -17.24
CA PRO A 27 -10.75 -3.52 -17.15
C PRO A 27 -11.30 -4.35 -16.00
N LEU A 28 -10.52 -5.30 -15.47
CA LEU A 28 -10.94 -6.12 -14.34
C LEU A 28 -10.79 -5.35 -13.02
N SER A 29 -9.89 -4.37 -12.91
CA SER A 29 -9.60 -3.60 -11.71
C SER A 29 -10.71 -2.60 -11.30
N ARG A 30 -11.89 -2.69 -11.92
CA ARG A 30 -13.05 -1.84 -11.67
C ARG A 30 -14.30 -2.69 -11.46
N ILE A 31 -14.67 -2.90 -10.21
CA ILE A 31 -15.98 -3.44 -9.84
C ILE A 31 -16.96 -2.25 -9.77
N ALA A 32 -18.08 -2.34 -10.48
CA ALA A 32 -19.17 -1.37 -10.37
C ALA A 32 -19.98 -1.64 -9.09
N ILE A 33 -19.32 -1.64 -7.93
CA ILE A 33 -19.92 -2.06 -6.65
C ILE A 33 -21.11 -1.17 -6.26
N HIS A 34 -21.07 0.12 -6.63
CA HIS A 34 -22.17 1.07 -6.48
C HIS A 34 -23.46 0.67 -7.22
N ARG A 35 -23.39 -0.28 -8.17
CA ARG A 35 -24.55 -0.84 -8.89
C ARG A 35 -24.99 -2.19 -8.33
N ALA A 36 -24.27 -2.73 -7.36
CA ALA A 36 -24.53 -4.07 -6.85
C ALA A 36 -25.90 -4.12 -6.17
N ARG A 37 -26.68 -5.15 -6.51
CA ARG A 37 -28.02 -5.37 -5.97
C ARG A 37 -28.07 -6.65 -5.16
N VAL A 38 -28.85 -6.64 -4.09
CA VAL A 38 -29.13 -7.84 -3.31
C VAL A 38 -30.19 -8.68 -4.04
N ALA A 39 -29.86 -9.93 -4.35
CA ALA A 39 -30.73 -10.89 -5.02
C ALA A 39 -30.46 -12.30 -4.46
N LEU A 40 -30.60 -12.45 -3.14
CA LEU A 40 -30.28 -13.69 -2.43
C LEU A 40 -31.03 -14.89 -3.02
N ASP A 41 -30.31 -15.99 -3.24
CA ASP A 41 -30.85 -17.24 -3.77
C ASP A 41 -30.67 -18.33 -2.71
N ALA A 42 -31.78 -18.93 -2.25
CA ALA A 42 -31.76 -19.99 -1.24
C ALA A 42 -31.05 -21.27 -1.71
N SER A 43 -30.84 -21.43 -3.02
CA SER A 43 -30.11 -22.55 -3.63
C SER A 43 -28.61 -22.27 -3.80
N ALA A 44 -28.18 -21.02 -3.60
CA ALA A 44 -26.78 -20.63 -3.58
C ALA A 44 -26.24 -20.65 -2.14
N ALA A 45 -24.98 -21.04 -1.98
CA ALA A 45 -24.32 -20.98 -0.68
C ALA A 45 -22.83 -20.71 -0.84
N VAL A 46 -22.25 -20.04 0.16
CA VAL A 46 -20.82 -19.83 0.30
C VAL A 46 -20.46 -20.00 1.78
N ARG A 47 -19.36 -20.70 2.07
CA ARG A 47 -18.91 -20.98 3.43
C ARG A 47 -17.40 -20.82 3.53
N ALA A 48 -16.94 -20.18 4.59
CA ALA A 48 -15.52 -19.95 4.84
C ALA A 48 -15.01 -20.80 6.01
N SER A 49 -13.81 -21.35 5.89
CA SER A 49 -13.16 -22.14 6.94
C SER A 49 -11.64 -22.01 6.92
N PRO A 50 -10.96 -22.00 8.09
CA PRO A 50 -11.52 -22.02 9.44
C PRO A 50 -12.15 -20.67 9.86
N GLU A 51 -12.96 -20.68 10.93
CA GLU A 51 -13.64 -19.46 11.44
C GLU A 51 -12.72 -18.54 12.26
N LEU A 52 -11.71 -19.12 12.92
CA LEU A 52 -10.74 -18.40 13.74
C LEU A 52 -9.34 -18.50 13.12
N LEU A 53 -8.73 -17.34 12.84
CA LEU A 53 -7.45 -17.20 12.16
C LEU A 53 -6.35 -16.76 13.14
N GLY A 54 -5.08 -17.01 12.81
CA GLY A 54 -3.94 -16.45 13.54
C GLY A 54 -3.85 -16.85 15.02
N THR A 55 -4.25 -18.08 15.37
CA THR A 55 -4.30 -18.54 16.77
C THR A 55 -2.94 -18.64 17.45
N LYS A 56 -1.84 -18.57 16.70
CA LYS A 56 -0.47 -18.51 17.23
C LYS A 56 0.15 -17.12 17.06
N GLY A 57 -0.66 -16.09 16.80
CA GLY A 57 -0.23 -14.72 16.57
C GLY A 57 0.22 -14.43 15.14
N GLU A 58 -0.15 -15.28 14.17
CA GLU A 58 0.12 -15.02 12.76
C GLU A 58 -0.72 -13.84 12.24
N GLY A 59 -0.07 -12.91 11.52
CA GLY A 59 -0.73 -11.79 10.85
C GLY A 59 -1.28 -12.12 9.46
N THR A 60 -1.19 -13.39 9.04
CA THR A 60 -1.65 -13.89 7.74
C THR A 60 -2.19 -15.31 7.88
N ALA A 61 -3.26 -15.67 7.19
CA ALA A 61 -3.84 -17.02 7.25
C ALA A 61 -4.51 -17.44 5.94
N TRP A 62 -4.44 -18.73 5.60
CA TRP A 62 -5.18 -19.31 4.48
C TRP A 62 -6.60 -19.67 4.89
N VAL A 63 -7.56 -19.36 4.02
CA VAL A 63 -8.99 -19.63 4.18
C VAL A 63 -9.48 -20.40 2.96
N ASN A 64 -10.17 -21.51 3.19
CA ASN A 64 -10.91 -22.23 2.16
C ASN A 64 -12.32 -21.66 2.09
N VAL A 65 -12.78 -21.40 0.87
CA VAL A 65 -14.12 -20.88 0.60
C VAL A 65 -14.82 -21.85 -0.35
N ASP A 66 -15.72 -22.65 0.20
CA ASP A 66 -16.56 -23.58 -0.54
C ASP A 66 -17.83 -22.88 -0.98
N PHE A 67 -18.28 -23.11 -2.22
CA PHE A 67 -19.46 -22.45 -2.75
C PHE A 67 -20.25 -23.33 -3.72
N VAL A 68 -21.53 -22.99 -3.86
CA VAL A 68 -22.47 -23.57 -4.83
C VAL A 68 -23.34 -22.48 -5.43
N ILE A 69 -23.51 -22.53 -6.75
CA ILE A 69 -24.38 -21.65 -7.55
C ILE A 69 -25.29 -22.53 -8.41
N PRO A 70 -26.61 -22.34 -8.38
CA PRO A 70 -27.55 -23.17 -9.15
C PRO A 70 -27.45 -22.96 -10.67
N HIS A 71 -27.09 -21.76 -11.10
CA HIS A 71 -26.97 -21.37 -12.51
C HIS A 71 -25.58 -20.78 -12.76
N PRO A 72 -24.55 -21.62 -12.95
CA PRO A 72 -23.19 -21.13 -13.08
C PRO A 72 -22.98 -20.32 -14.36
N SER A 73 -22.17 -19.27 -14.25
CA SER A 73 -21.73 -18.41 -15.35
C SER A 73 -20.24 -18.11 -15.21
N ASP A 74 -19.52 -17.94 -16.33
CA ASP A 74 -18.08 -17.65 -16.34
C ASP A 74 -17.72 -16.30 -15.69
N ASP A 75 -18.70 -15.43 -15.49
CA ASP A 75 -18.56 -14.12 -14.87
C ASP A 75 -18.97 -14.09 -13.38
N ASP A 76 -19.28 -15.24 -12.78
CA ASP A 76 -19.57 -15.34 -11.35
C ASP A 76 -18.28 -15.18 -10.52
N TRP A 77 -18.39 -14.55 -9.36
CA TRP A 77 -17.22 -14.18 -8.56
C TRP A 77 -17.49 -14.14 -7.06
N ILE A 78 -16.43 -14.30 -6.28
CA ILE A 78 -16.44 -14.19 -4.82
C ILE A 78 -15.67 -12.94 -4.42
N GLY A 79 -16.33 -12.03 -3.69
CA GLY A 79 -15.70 -10.89 -3.04
C GLY A 79 -15.39 -11.16 -1.58
N VAL A 80 -14.22 -10.71 -1.13
CA VAL A 80 -13.81 -10.71 0.28
C VAL A 80 -14.13 -9.36 0.88
N PHE A 81 -14.91 -9.30 1.95
CA PHE A 81 -15.32 -8.06 2.60
C PHE A 81 -14.83 -8.03 4.05
N SER A 82 -14.30 -6.88 4.46
CA SER A 82 -13.97 -6.56 5.86
C SER A 82 -14.31 -5.09 6.10
N PRO A 83 -15.29 -4.77 6.96
CA PRO A 83 -15.95 -5.67 7.92
C PRO A 83 -16.91 -6.69 7.29
N SER A 84 -17.25 -7.74 8.05
CA SER A 84 -18.13 -8.83 7.60
C SER A 84 -19.56 -8.36 7.25
N ASN A 85 -20.04 -7.29 7.89
CA ASN A 85 -21.38 -6.73 7.71
C ASN A 85 -21.49 -5.69 6.59
N PHE A 86 -20.83 -5.93 5.44
CA PHE A 86 -20.70 -4.97 4.34
C PHE A 86 -22.02 -4.47 3.72
N ASN A 87 -23.12 -5.22 3.86
CA ASN A 87 -24.46 -4.86 3.38
C ASN A 87 -25.22 -3.92 4.36
N ALA A 88 -24.68 -3.63 5.54
CA ALA A 88 -25.33 -2.74 6.52
C ALA A 88 -25.07 -1.24 6.25
N SER A 89 -24.19 -0.92 5.31
CA SER A 89 -23.73 0.45 5.04
C SER A 89 -24.67 1.22 4.10
N THR A 90 -25.17 2.37 4.52
CA THR A 90 -25.84 3.34 3.62
C THR A 90 -24.80 4.10 2.78
N CYS A 91 -24.95 4.15 1.45
CA CYS A 91 -24.06 4.89 0.54
C CYS A 91 -24.27 6.40 0.74
N PRO A 92 -23.30 7.15 1.30
CA PRO A 92 -23.39 8.61 1.31
C PRO A 92 -23.19 9.12 -0.13
N GLY A 93 -24.06 10.00 -0.62
CA GLY A 93 -23.89 10.65 -1.92
C GLY A 93 -24.38 9.89 -3.16
N SER A 94 -25.12 8.77 -3.02
CA SER A 94 -25.73 8.09 -4.17
C SER A 94 -26.92 8.88 -4.73
N HIS A 95 -26.66 9.97 -5.43
CA HIS A 95 -27.64 10.60 -6.32
C HIS A 95 -27.87 9.66 -7.52
N GLY A 96 -28.90 8.80 -7.43
CA GLY A 96 -29.48 8.16 -8.62
C GLY A 96 -29.42 6.63 -8.73
N SER A 97 -29.08 5.86 -7.70
CA SER A 97 -29.32 4.42 -7.72
C SER A 97 -30.82 4.13 -7.59
N GLY A 98 -31.40 3.45 -8.58
CA GLY A 98 -32.82 3.08 -8.62
C GLY A 98 -33.28 2.19 -7.44
N PRO A 99 -34.52 1.66 -7.48
CA PRO A 99 -35.12 1.00 -6.32
C PRO A 99 -34.38 -0.32 -5.96
N GLY A 100 -33.71 -0.34 -4.80
CA GLY A 100 -33.13 -1.54 -4.19
C GLY A 100 -32.00 -1.23 -3.20
N PRO A 101 -31.69 -2.13 -2.23
CA PRO A 101 -30.54 -1.97 -1.34
C PRO A 101 -29.23 -2.07 -2.14
N VAL A 102 -28.40 -1.04 -2.03
CA VAL A 102 -27.09 -0.92 -2.71
C VAL A 102 -25.97 -1.34 -1.77
N ILE A 103 -25.00 -2.10 -2.26
CA ILE A 103 -23.78 -2.42 -1.50
C ILE A 103 -22.81 -1.26 -1.63
N CYS A 104 -22.37 -0.74 -0.48
CA CYS A 104 -21.63 0.52 -0.39
C CYS A 104 -20.19 0.35 0.12
N SER A 105 -19.75 -0.89 0.31
CA SER A 105 -18.40 -1.21 0.70
C SER A 105 -17.70 -1.90 -0.46
N ALA A 106 -16.53 -1.40 -0.84
CA ALA A 106 -15.64 -2.11 -1.75
C ALA A 106 -15.16 -3.42 -1.09
N PRO A 107 -15.13 -4.56 -1.83
CA PRO A 107 -14.42 -5.73 -1.34
C PRO A 107 -12.93 -5.42 -1.23
N ILE A 108 -12.25 -6.06 -0.28
CA ILE A 108 -10.80 -6.01 -0.09
C ILE A 108 -10.10 -6.56 -1.35
N LYS A 109 -10.60 -7.69 -1.84
CA LYS A 109 -10.18 -8.40 -3.05
C LYS A 109 -11.28 -9.33 -3.51
N TYR A 110 -11.12 -9.95 -4.67
CA TYR A 110 -12.10 -10.87 -5.23
C TYR A 110 -11.46 -11.87 -6.18
N GLN A 111 -12.18 -12.94 -6.52
CA GLN A 111 -11.74 -13.92 -7.51
C GLN A 111 -12.94 -14.50 -8.26
N PHE A 112 -12.76 -14.82 -9.55
CA PHE A 112 -13.78 -15.51 -10.33
C PHE A 112 -13.93 -16.95 -9.87
N THR A 113 -15.16 -17.45 -9.85
CA THR A 113 -15.49 -18.82 -9.41
C THR A 113 -14.91 -19.89 -10.34
N ASN A 114 -14.75 -19.57 -11.63
CA ASN A 114 -14.14 -20.44 -12.63
C ASN A 114 -12.62 -20.62 -12.46
N TYR A 115 -11.98 -19.91 -11.53
CA TYR A 115 -10.64 -20.24 -11.06
C TYR A 115 -10.60 -21.64 -10.40
N SER A 116 -11.75 -22.13 -9.92
CA SER A 116 -11.95 -23.51 -9.52
C SER A 116 -12.29 -24.39 -10.74
N SER A 117 -11.48 -25.43 -11.00
CA SER A 117 -11.55 -26.24 -12.23
C SER A 117 -12.89 -26.97 -12.46
N ASP A 118 -13.65 -27.24 -11.41
CA ASP A 118 -14.90 -28.04 -11.46
C ASP A 118 -16.19 -27.20 -11.52
N TYR A 119 -16.04 -25.87 -11.44
CA TYR A 119 -17.17 -24.95 -11.33
C TYR A 119 -18.08 -24.97 -12.55
N GLY A 120 -17.52 -24.85 -13.77
CA GLY A 120 -18.31 -24.81 -15.01
C GLY A 120 -19.12 -26.08 -15.31
N LYS A 121 -18.84 -27.19 -14.61
CA LYS A 121 -19.56 -28.47 -14.78
C LYS A 121 -20.66 -28.69 -13.75
N SER A 122 -20.45 -28.23 -12.53
CA SER A 122 -21.26 -28.63 -11.37
C SER A 122 -21.93 -27.47 -10.65
N GLY A 123 -21.56 -26.23 -10.97
CA GLY A 123 -21.92 -25.04 -10.20
C GLY A 123 -21.30 -25.02 -8.80
N LYS A 124 -20.42 -25.97 -8.46
CA LYS A 124 -19.75 -26.10 -7.17
C LYS A 124 -18.26 -25.87 -7.34
N GLY A 125 -17.64 -25.25 -6.36
CA GLY A 125 -16.21 -25.06 -6.35
C GLY A 125 -15.68 -24.72 -4.97
N ALA A 126 -14.35 -24.65 -4.90
CA ALA A 126 -13.63 -24.15 -3.75
C ALA A 126 -12.52 -23.21 -4.22
N LEU A 127 -12.37 -22.09 -3.53
CA LEU A 127 -11.26 -21.15 -3.69
C LEU A 127 -10.46 -21.07 -2.39
N LYS A 128 -9.17 -20.74 -2.51
CA LYS A 128 -8.31 -20.46 -1.38
C LYS A 128 -7.89 -19.01 -1.41
N PHE A 129 -8.07 -18.32 -0.28
CA PHE A 129 -7.65 -16.95 -0.10
C PHE A 129 -6.62 -16.88 1.03
N GLN A 130 -5.56 -16.10 0.85
CA GLN A 130 -4.65 -15.73 1.92
C GLN A 130 -5.09 -14.38 2.49
N LEU A 131 -5.61 -14.35 3.71
CA LEU A 131 -6.02 -13.11 4.36
C LEU A 131 -4.90 -12.54 5.22
N ILE A 132 -4.89 -11.21 5.38
CA ILE A 132 -4.00 -10.49 6.27
C ILE A 132 -4.79 -9.92 7.46
N ASN A 133 -4.18 -9.82 8.63
CA ASN A 133 -4.81 -9.21 9.80
C ASN A 133 -4.76 -7.68 9.69
N GLN A 134 -5.81 -7.14 9.11
CA GLN A 134 -5.99 -5.70 8.93
C GLN A 134 -7.15 -5.18 9.77
N ARG A 135 -7.28 -5.66 11.02
CA ARG A 135 -8.36 -5.34 11.97
C ARG A 135 -9.59 -6.20 11.77
N GLN A 136 -10.73 -5.59 11.49
CA GLN A 136 -12.09 -6.15 11.56
C GLN A 136 -12.25 -7.56 10.96
N ASP A 137 -13.37 -8.20 11.29
CA ASP A 137 -13.75 -9.50 10.76
C ASP A 137 -13.98 -9.50 9.23
N PHE A 138 -14.16 -10.69 8.68
CA PHE A 138 -14.30 -10.94 7.26
C PHE A 138 -15.57 -11.73 6.94
N SER A 139 -16.13 -11.48 5.76
CA SER A 139 -17.12 -12.35 5.12
C SER A 139 -16.78 -12.52 3.65
N PHE A 140 -17.35 -13.54 3.03
CA PHE A 140 -17.25 -13.81 1.61
C PHE A 140 -18.63 -13.72 0.99
N ALA A 141 -18.71 -13.06 -0.15
CA ALA A 141 -19.98 -12.81 -0.82
C ALA A 141 -19.90 -13.28 -2.27
N LEU A 142 -20.91 -14.03 -2.68
CA LEU A 142 -21.01 -14.67 -3.98
C LEU A 142 -21.88 -13.81 -4.90
N PHE A 143 -21.37 -13.48 -6.07
CA PHE A 143 -22.02 -12.60 -7.03
C PHE A 143 -22.17 -13.24 -8.40
N THR A 144 -23.27 -12.89 -9.08
CA THR A 144 -23.50 -13.15 -10.51
C THR A 144 -23.57 -11.83 -11.30
N GLY A 145 -23.56 -11.91 -12.64
CA GLY A 145 -23.71 -10.74 -13.52
C GLY A 145 -22.43 -9.91 -13.70
N GLY A 146 -21.28 -10.52 -13.41
CA GLY A 146 -19.97 -9.94 -13.61
C GLY A 146 -19.68 -8.73 -12.74
N LEU A 147 -18.59 -8.04 -13.06
CA LEU A 147 -18.13 -6.86 -12.31
C LEU A 147 -18.91 -5.59 -12.66
N SER A 148 -19.62 -5.58 -13.80
CA SER A 148 -20.36 -4.39 -14.28
C SER A 148 -21.79 -4.28 -13.76
N ASN A 149 -22.46 -5.41 -13.49
CA ASN A 149 -23.83 -5.44 -12.96
C ASN A 149 -23.98 -6.51 -11.85
N PRO A 150 -23.18 -6.43 -10.78
CA PRO A 150 -23.11 -7.49 -9.79
C PRO A 150 -24.43 -7.69 -9.04
N LYS A 151 -24.80 -8.96 -8.83
CA LYS A 151 -25.96 -9.37 -8.02
C LYS A 151 -25.50 -10.28 -6.90
N LEU A 152 -25.67 -9.86 -5.65
CA LEU A 152 -25.32 -10.65 -4.48
C LEU A 152 -26.33 -11.78 -4.30
N ILE A 153 -25.86 -13.03 -4.39
CA ILE A 153 -26.71 -14.24 -4.30
C ILE A 153 -26.51 -15.02 -3.00
N ALA A 154 -25.34 -14.95 -2.34
CA ALA A 154 -25.08 -15.58 -1.05
C ALA A 154 -23.98 -14.85 -0.25
N VAL A 155 -24.01 -14.99 1.08
CA VAL A 155 -23.00 -14.45 2.02
C VAL A 155 -22.58 -15.56 2.98
N SER A 156 -21.30 -15.63 3.31
CA SER A 156 -20.74 -16.66 4.19
C SER A 156 -20.98 -16.38 5.68
N ASN A 157 -20.64 -17.35 6.51
CA ASN A 157 -20.32 -17.09 7.92
C ASN A 157 -19.20 -16.05 8.03
N ALA A 158 -19.24 -15.25 9.11
CA ALA A 158 -18.14 -14.35 9.46
C ALA A 158 -16.96 -15.15 10.02
N ILE A 159 -15.74 -14.68 9.72
CA ILE A 159 -14.48 -15.23 10.26
C ILE A 159 -13.60 -14.09 10.75
N ALA A 160 -12.70 -14.34 11.71
CA ALA A 160 -11.83 -13.31 12.26
C ALA A 160 -10.48 -13.85 12.71
N PHE A 161 -9.47 -12.97 12.76
CA PHE A 161 -8.24 -13.25 13.49
C PHE A 161 -8.53 -13.31 14.99
N ALA A 162 -7.77 -14.12 15.73
CA ALA A 162 -7.93 -14.27 17.17
C ALA A 162 -7.72 -12.96 17.94
N ASN A 163 -6.85 -12.10 17.43
CA ASN A 163 -6.77 -10.70 17.86
C ASN A 163 -6.76 -9.78 16.63
N PRO A 164 -7.93 -9.30 16.19
CA PRO A 164 -8.06 -8.31 15.12
C PRO A 164 -7.21 -7.06 15.37
N LYS A 165 -7.08 -6.64 16.63
CA LYS A 165 -6.46 -5.38 17.02
C LYS A 165 -4.94 -5.45 17.16
N ALA A 166 -4.34 -6.62 16.95
CA ALA A 166 -2.91 -6.85 17.18
C ALA A 166 -2.03 -5.80 16.48
N PRO A 167 -0.90 -5.39 17.09
CA PRO A 167 0.09 -4.55 16.41
C PRO A 167 0.75 -5.33 15.26
N VAL A 168 0.70 -4.76 14.05
CA VAL A 168 1.16 -5.41 12.82
C VAL A 168 1.96 -4.45 11.93
N TYR A 169 2.75 -5.03 11.03
CA TYR A 169 3.41 -4.36 9.90
C TYR A 169 4.33 -3.19 10.30
N PRO A 170 5.33 -3.43 11.17
CA PRO A 170 6.30 -2.41 11.53
C PRO A 170 7.13 -1.96 10.32
N ARG A 171 7.36 -0.66 10.27
CA ARG A 171 8.15 0.00 9.24
C ARG A 171 9.12 1.01 9.85
N LEU A 172 10.38 0.84 9.52
CA LEU A 172 11.49 1.68 9.96
C LEU A 172 11.67 2.85 9.00
N ALA A 173 11.94 4.02 9.54
CA ALA A 173 12.43 5.17 8.79
C ALA A 173 13.45 5.93 9.62
N GLN A 174 14.48 6.50 8.97
CA GLN A 174 15.43 7.35 9.66
C GLN A 174 14.71 8.55 10.28
N GLY A 175 15.09 8.88 11.52
CA GLY A 175 14.52 9.99 12.26
C GLY A 175 15.10 11.35 11.85
N LYS A 176 14.91 12.34 12.71
CA LYS A 176 15.38 13.72 12.46
C LYS A 176 16.90 13.87 12.56
N SER A 177 17.57 12.91 13.19
CA SER A 177 19.02 12.89 13.40
C SER A 177 19.60 11.55 12.94
N TRP A 178 20.89 11.53 12.60
CA TRP A 178 21.56 10.31 12.12
C TRP A 178 21.51 9.15 13.13
N ASN A 179 21.42 9.44 14.43
CA ASN A 179 21.35 8.47 15.52
C ASN A 179 19.92 8.24 16.03
N GLU A 180 18.91 8.49 15.19
CA GLU A 180 17.50 8.27 15.49
C GLU A 180 16.89 7.33 14.44
N MET A 181 16.17 6.31 14.90
CA MET A 181 15.34 5.45 14.07
C MET A 181 13.90 5.54 14.55
N THR A 182 12.95 5.63 13.63
CA THR A 182 11.54 5.54 13.96
C THR A 182 11.04 4.13 13.71
N VAL A 183 10.17 3.64 14.58
CA VAL A 183 9.39 2.42 14.36
C VAL A 183 7.94 2.84 14.26
N THR A 184 7.35 2.70 13.08
CA THR A 184 5.93 2.97 12.84
C THR A 184 5.17 1.67 12.63
N TRP A 185 3.96 1.52 13.16
CA TRP A 185 3.13 0.32 12.96
C TRP A 185 1.64 0.64 13.00
N THR A 186 0.81 -0.33 12.66
CA THR A 186 -0.64 -0.20 12.68
C THR A 186 -1.24 -1.13 13.75
N SER A 187 -2.29 -0.69 14.45
CA SER A 187 -3.07 -1.56 15.35
C SER A 187 -4.55 -1.17 15.39
N GLY A 188 -5.36 -1.95 16.09
CA GLY A 188 -6.75 -1.59 16.37
C GLY A 188 -6.94 -0.85 17.70
N TYR A 189 -5.90 -0.64 18.50
CA TYR A 189 -6.01 -0.04 19.84
C TYR A 189 -5.86 1.48 19.79
N ASP A 190 -6.91 2.19 20.21
CA ASP A 190 -6.79 3.61 20.52
C ASP A 190 -5.96 3.84 21.79
N ILE A 191 -5.48 5.06 22.00
CA ILE A 191 -4.77 5.48 23.22
C ILE A 191 -5.62 5.37 24.49
N ASN A 192 -6.95 5.33 24.34
CA ASN A 192 -7.88 5.09 25.44
C ASN A 192 -8.04 3.60 25.78
N GLU A 193 -7.60 2.72 24.89
CA GLU A 193 -7.74 1.26 25.04
C GLU A 193 -6.41 0.57 25.37
N ALA A 194 -5.28 1.14 24.96
CA ALA A 194 -3.96 0.67 25.31
C ALA A 194 -2.91 1.79 25.26
N TYR A 195 -1.83 1.63 26.02
CA TYR A 195 -0.65 2.49 25.94
C TYR A 195 0.36 1.89 24.94
N PRO A 196 0.56 2.48 23.75
CA PRO A 196 1.48 1.95 22.74
C PRO A 196 2.94 2.32 23.07
N PHE A 197 3.85 1.35 22.92
CA PHE A 197 5.27 1.54 23.14
C PHE A 197 6.12 0.57 22.29
N VAL A 198 7.41 0.86 22.20
CA VAL A 198 8.42 -0.07 21.70
C VAL A 198 9.38 -0.41 22.83
N GLU A 199 9.57 -1.71 23.07
CA GLU A 199 10.64 -2.24 23.92
C GLU A 199 11.83 -2.60 23.04
N TRP A 200 13.00 -2.03 23.31
CA TRP A 200 14.16 -2.17 22.43
C TRP A 200 15.49 -2.09 23.16
N GLY A 201 16.56 -2.57 22.52
CA GLY A 201 17.89 -2.51 23.07
C GLY A 201 18.91 -3.36 22.33
N ILE A 202 20.14 -3.35 22.84
CA ILE A 202 21.24 -4.18 22.32
C ILE A 202 21.17 -5.54 23.00
N LYS A 203 21.58 -6.60 22.27
CA LYS A 203 21.68 -7.96 22.83
C LYS A 203 22.44 -7.95 24.15
N TRP A 204 21.93 -8.69 25.14
CA TRP A 204 22.53 -8.85 26.48
C TRP A 204 22.48 -7.62 27.39
N SER A 205 21.83 -6.53 26.97
CA SER A 205 21.49 -5.40 27.85
C SER A 205 20.00 -5.47 28.22
N PRO A 206 19.60 -5.00 29.42
CA PRO A 206 18.19 -4.80 29.73
C PRO A 206 17.55 -3.88 28.68
N PRO A 207 16.42 -4.26 28.07
CA PRO A 207 15.77 -3.40 27.09
C PRO A 207 15.13 -2.19 27.79
N VAL A 208 15.00 -1.11 27.04
CA VAL A 208 14.28 0.09 27.46
C VAL A 208 12.96 0.20 26.72
N ARG A 209 12.00 0.93 27.29
CA ARG A 209 10.72 1.22 26.64
C ARG A 209 10.68 2.69 26.22
N THR A 210 10.22 2.94 25.00
CA THR A 210 9.93 4.28 24.51
C THR A 210 8.45 4.34 24.11
N ALA A 211 7.77 5.41 24.49
CA ALA A 211 6.37 5.62 24.16
C ALA A 211 6.20 5.91 22.67
N ALA A 212 4.99 5.67 22.14
CA ALA A 212 4.64 6.01 20.77
C ALA A 212 3.63 7.15 20.72
N GLY A 213 3.82 8.07 19.77
CA GLY A 213 2.74 8.95 19.34
C GLY A 213 1.74 8.16 18.49
N THR A 214 0.45 8.48 18.58
CA THR A 214 -0.61 7.82 17.82
C THR A 214 -1.34 8.83 16.95
N VAL A 215 -1.55 8.49 15.69
CA VAL A 215 -2.35 9.24 14.73
C VAL A 215 -3.35 8.32 14.04
N THR A 216 -4.42 8.90 13.55
CA THR A 216 -5.38 8.26 12.66
C THR A 216 -6.03 9.32 11.77
N PHE A 217 -6.86 8.89 10.84
CA PHE A 217 -7.66 9.76 10.00
C PHE A 217 -9.04 9.14 9.84
N ASP A 218 -10.07 9.97 9.73
CA ASP A 218 -11.45 9.54 9.54
C ASP A 218 -11.91 9.76 8.09
N ARG A 219 -13.11 9.27 7.78
CA ARG A 219 -13.70 9.41 6.44
C ARG A 219 -13.82 10.88 6.03
N ASP A 220 -14.12 11.76 6.98
CA ASP A 220 -14.41 13.16 6.71
C ASP A 220 -13.16 14.00 6.46
N SER A 221 -11.99 13.50 6.85
CA SER A 221 -10.69 14.07 6.53
C SER A 221 -10.24 13.85 5.08
N ILE A 222 -10.88 12.94 4.34
CA ILE A 222 -10.54 12.61 2.96
C ILE A 222 -11.24 13.54 1.96
N CYS A 223 -10.51 13.97 0.92
CA CYS A 223 -10.99 14.96 -0.05
C CYS A 223 -12.16 14.51 -0.94
N GLY A 224 -12.26 13.23 -1.30
CA GLY A 224 -13.36 12.76 -2.17
C GLY A 224 -13.35 11.27 -2.53
N ASP A 225 -14.15 10.94 -3.55
CA ASP A 225 -14.42 9.56 -3.97
C ASP A 225 -13.25 8.95 -4.77
N PRO A 226 -12.97 7.63 -4.63
CA PRO A 226 -13.74 6.64 -3.87
C PRO A 226 -13.38 6.58 -2.38
N ALA A 227 -12.30 7.22 -1.90
CA ALA A 227 -11.88 7.10 -0.50
C ALA A 227 -12.86 7.66 0.52
N ARG A 228 -13.61 8.70 0.18
CA ARG A 228 -14.65 9.25 1.06
C ARG A 228 -15.94 8.42 1.04
N SER A 229 -16.13 7.54 0.05
CA SER A 229 -17.34 6.74 -0.14
C SER A 229 -17.07 5.23 -0.10
N VAL A 230 -17.14 4.55 -1.25
CA VAL A 230 -17.15 3.08 -1.35
C VAL A 230 -15.80 2.45 -1.04
N GLY A 231 -14.71 3.19 -1.24
CA GLY A 231 -13.35 2.75 -0.94
C GLY A 231 -12.92 3.00 0.50
N TRP A 232 -13.75 3.69 1.29
CA TRP A 232 -13.44 3.95 2.70
C TRP A 232 -13.34 2.65 3.48
N ARG A 233 -12.26 2.54 4.25
CA ARG A 233 -12.09 1.53 5.29
C ARG A 233 -11.33 2.16 6.44
N ASP A 234 -11.79 1.89 7.66
CA ASP A 234 -11.15 2.42 8.87
C ASP A 234 -9.67 1.98 8.96
N PRO A 235 -8.71 2.92 9.07
CA PRO A 235 -7.28 2.61 9.09
C PRO A 235 -6.79 2.08 10.45
N GLY A 236 -7.64 2.07 11.48
CA GLY A 236 -7.25 1.84 12.86
C GLY A 236 -6.39 2.98 13.39
N PHE A 237 -5.31 2.63 14.06
CA PHE A 237 -4.39 3.58 14.67
C PHE A 237 -2.97 3.32 14.20
N ILE A 238 -2.29 4.40 13.79
CA ILE A 238 -0.90 4.38 13.35
C ILE A 238 -0.06 4.95 14.48
N HIS A 239 0.91 4.18 14.94
CA HIS A 239 1.76 4.57 16.07
C HIS A 239 3.19 4.73 15.62
N THR A 240 3.90 5.73 16.12
CA THR A 240 5.32 5.96 15.84
C THR A 240 6.09 6.17 17.13
N ALA A 241 7.08 5.32 17.35
CA ALA A 241 8.06 5.42 18.43
C ALA A 241 9.41 5.90 17.90
N PHE A 242 10.13 6.68 18.71
CA PHE A 242 11.45 7.24 18.39
C PHE A 242 12.53 6.55 19.22
N LEU A 243 13.46 5.87 18.54
CA LEU A 243 14.60 5.18 19.13
C LEU A 243 15.83 6.07 18.93
N THR A 244 16.23 6.80 19.97
CA THR A 244 17.28 7.83 19.94
C THR A 244 18.62 7.30 20.44
N ASP A 245 19.67 8.11 20.32
CA ASP A 245 21.00 7.81 20.89
C ASP A 245 21.60 6.50 20.39
N LEU A 246 21.31 6.17 19.12
CA LEU A 246 21.81 4.97 18.48
C LEU A 246 23.33 5.01 18.30
N TRP A 247 23.97 3.88 18.59
CA TRP A 247 25.38 3.69 18.36
C TRP A 247 25.57 3.24 16.91
N PRO A 248 26.41 3.92 16.12
CA PRO A 248 26.49 3.67 14.69
C PRO A 248 26.89 2.21 14.42
N ASN A 249 26.23 1.59 13.45
CA ASN A 249 26.44 0.20 13.02
C ASN A 249 26.08 -0.89 14.03
N LYS A 250 25.55 -0.55 15.21
CA LYS A 250 25.14 -1.56 16.19
C LYS A 250 23.81 -2.19 15.82
N GLU A 251 23.69 -3.48 16.12
CA GLU A 251 22.44 -4.22 15.99
C GLU A 251 21.54 -3.94 17.21
N TYR A 252 20.30 -3.56 16.94
CA TYR A 252 19.26 -3.34 17.94
C TYR A 252 18.10 -4.29 17.70
N TYR A 253 17.57 -4.83 18.78
CA TYR A 253 16.35 -5.64 18.77
C TYR A 253 15.21 -4.79 19.29
N TYR A 254 14.02 -4.97 18.74
CA TYR A 254 12.83 -4.26 19.17
C TYR A 254 11.58 -5.13 19.10
N LYS A 255 10.62 -4.81 19.96
CA LYS A 255 9.30 -5.44 20.00
C LYS A 255 8.26 -4.37 20.29
N ILE A 256 7.20 -4.36 19.49
CA ILE A 256 6.06 -3.47 19.70
C ILE A 256 5.18 -4.03 20.82
N GLY A 257 4.73 -3.17 21.72
CA GLY A 257 3.83 -3.50 22.81
C GLY A 257 2.66 -2.54 22.91
N HIS A 258 1.51 -3.08 23.29
CA HIS A 258 0.33 -2.33 23.72
C HIS A 258 -0.04 -2.79 25.12
N MET A 259 0.16 -1.91 26.11
CA MET A 259 -0.20 -2.20 27.50
C MET A 259 -1.68 -1.86 27.73
N LEU A 260 -2.49 -2.86 28.06
CA LEU A 260 -3.91 -2.69 28.35
C LEU A 260 -4.10 -2.11 29.77
N PRO A 261 -5.29 -1.55 30.09
CA PRO A 261 -5.57 -0.98 31.41
C PRO A 261 -5.44 -1.97 32.58
N ASP A 262 -5.55 -3.28 32.31
CA ASP A 262 -5.35 -4.34 33.29
C ASP A 262 -3.88 -4.70 33.54
N GLY A 263 -2.95 -4.03 32.85
CA GLY A 263 -1.51 -4.25 32.94
C GLY A 263 -0.97 -5.37 32.05
N SER A 264 -1.83 -6.12 31.36
CA SER A 264 -1.39 -7.10 30.36
C SER A 264 -0.84 -6.40 29.11
N VAL A 265 0.06 -7.07 28.39
CA VAL A 265 0.69 -6.50 27.19
C VAL A 265 0.43 -7.39 25.98
N VAL A 266 -0.15 -6.79 24.95
CA VAL A 266 -0.25 -7.39 23.62
C VAL A 266 1.03 -7.08 22.86
N TRP A 267 1.76 -8.13 22.50
CA TRP A 267 3.06 -8.01 21.86
C TRP A 267 3.01 -8.30 20.36
N GLY A 268 3.75 -7.52 19.57
CA GLY A 268 4.08 -7.84 18.19
C GLY A 268 5.23 -8.85 18.06
N LYS A 269 5.68 -9.10 16.83
CA LYS A 269 6.86 -9.94 16.56
C LYS A 269 8.14 -9.23 17.03
N LEU A 270 9.12 -10.03 17.48
CA LEU A 270 10.48 -9.54 17.74
C LEU A 270 11.18 -9.33 16.41
N SER A 271 11.75 -8.14 16.21
CA SER A 271 12.51 -7.78 15.01
C SER A 271 13.86 -7.16 15.41
N SER A 272 14.72 -6.95 14.43
CA SER A 272 16.00 -6.27 14.64
C SER A 272 16.37 -5.40 13.45
N PHE A 273 17.18 -4.38 13.72
CA PHE A 273 17.75 -3.51 12.70
C PHE A 273 19.17 -3.11 13.08
N LYS A 274 19.95 -2.77 12.07
CA LYS A 274 21.28 -2.19 12.24
C LYS A 274 21.17 -0.66 12.22
N ALA A 275 21.66 -0.01 13.27
CA ALA A 275 21.72 1.44 13.32
C ALA A 275 22.57 2.01 12.17
N PRO A 276 22.16 3.14 11.57
CA PRO A 276 22.85 3.72 10.42
C PRO A 276 24.31 4.10 10.76
N PRO A 277 25.20 4.13 9.77
CA PRO A 277 26.55 4.67 9.93
C PRO A 277 26.51 6.15 10.32
N TYR A 278 27.55 6.60 11.02
CA TYR A 278 27.74 8.03 11.25
C TYR A 278 27.91 8.78 9.91
N PRO A 279 27.38 10.01 9.74
CA PRO A 279 27.57 10.78 8.51
C PRO A 279 29.05 10.98 8.16
N GLY A 280 29.43 10.48 6.98
CA GLY A 280 30.80 10.44 6.47
C GLY A 280 31.64 9.23 6.87
N GLN A 281 31.06 8.24 7.56
CA GLN A 281 31.76 7.01 7.90
C GLN A 281 32.18 6.24 6.64
N LYS A 282 33.43 5.81 6.60
CA LYS A 282 33.98 4.97 5.53
C LYS A 282 33.65 3.50 5.79
N SER A 283 32.62 2.99 5.12
CA SER A 283 32.23 1.58 5.10
C SER A 283 31.55 1.23 3.78
N LEU A 284 31.39 -0.07 3.49
CA LEU A 284 30.46 -0.48 2.44
C LEU A 284 29.03 -0.07 2.86
N GLN A 285 28.31 0.58 1.95
CA GLN A 285 26.96 1.12 2.14
C GLN A 285 26.19 0.87 0.85
N ARG A 286 25.01 0.24 0.96
CA ARG A 286 24.24 -0.30 -0.16
C ARG A 286 22.82 0.25 -0.11
N VAL A 287 22.48 1.06 -1.10
CA VAL A 287 21.22 1.80 -1.17
C VAL A 287 20.44 1.28 -2.35
N VAL A 288 19.17 0.94 -2.13
CA VAL A 288 18.22 0.59 -3.20
C VAL A 288 17.26 1.74 -3.42
N ILE A 289 16.96 2.07 -4.68
CA ILE A 289 16.05 3.15 -5.06
C ILE A 289 15.16 2.64 -6.22
N PHE A 290 13.84 2.77 -6.07
CA PHE A 290 12.84 2.48 -7.11
C PHE A 290 11.57 3.29 -6.86
N GLY A 291 10.74 3.49 -7.88
CA GLY A 291 9.39 4.05 -7.76
C GLY A 291 8.35 3.04 -8.24
N ASP A 292 7.07 3.35 -8.06
CA ASP A 292 5.98 2.74 -8.84
C ASP A 292 5.80 1.22 -8.59
N MET A 293 6.16 0.72 -7.39
CA MET A 293 6.10 -0.72 -7.12
C MET A 293 4.67 -1.23 -7.01
N GLY A 294 3.78 -0.45 -6.38
CA GLY A 294 2.41 -0.86 -6.08
C GLY A 294 2.32 -2.14 -5.24
N LYS A 295 1.19 -2.84 -5.38
CA LYS A 295 0.88 -4.08 -4.65
C LYS A 295 0.39 -5.18 -5.59
N ALA A 296 0.36 -6.43 -5.11
CA ALA A 296 -0.49 -7.46 -5.69
C ALA A 296 -0.78 -8.60 -4.70
N GLU A 297 -1.80 -9.41 -5.00
CA GLU A 297 -2.22 -10.52 -4.16
C GLU A 297 -1.36 -11.79 -4.35
N ARG A 298 -0.79 -12.29 -3.25
CA ARG A 298 0.02 -13.52 -3.24
C ARG A 298 -0.76 -14.79 -3.60
N ASP A 299 -2.06 -14.80 -3.36
CA ASP A 299 -2.95 -15.91 -3.70
C ASP A 299 -3.50 -15.84 -5.13
N GLY A 300 -3.09 -14.83 -5.92
CA GLY A 300 -3.54 -14.61 -7.29
C GLY A 300 -4.94 -14.01 -7.41
N SER A 301 -5.53 -13.55 -6.30
CA SER A 301 -6.79 -12.80 -6.33
C SER A 301 -6.66 -11.52 -7.15
N ASN A 302 -7.81 -11.04 -7.62
CA ASN A 302 -7.93 -9.75 -8.26
C ASN A 302 -8.46 -8.71 -7.26
N GLU A 303 -8.33 -7.43 -7.60
CA GLU A 303 -8.65 -6.32 -6.72
C GLU A 303 -8.73 -5.00 -7.49
N TYR A 304 -9.19 -3.93 -6.83
CA TYR A 304 -9.14 -2.61 -7.43
C TYR A 304 -7.71 -2.18 -7.72
N ALA A 305 -7.54 -1.40 -8.78
CA ALA A 305 -6.23 -0.92 -9.23
C ALA A 305 -5.15 -2.01 -9.41
N ASN A 306 -5.53 -3.25 -9.77
CA ASN A 306 -4.60 -4.35 -9.99
C ASN A 306 -3.86 -4.27 -11.36
N TYR A 307 -2.93 -3.33 -11.49
CA TYR A 307 -2.13 -3.10 -12.70
C TYR A 307 -0.62 -3.03 -12.44
N GLN A 308 -0.13 -3.59 -11.33
CA GLN A 308 1.30 -3.63 -10.97
C GLN A 308 1.88 -5.06 -10.98
N PRO A 309 1.93 -5.74 -12.15
CA PRO A 309 2.34 -7.16 -12.21
C PRO A 309 3.81 -7.41 -11.79
N GLY A 310 4.65 -6.37 -11.73
CA GLY A 310 6.03 -6.44 -11.26
C GLY A 310 6.19 -6.31 -9.74
N SER A 311 5.12 -5.99 -9.00
CA SER A 311 5.17 -5.66 -7.58
C SER A 311 5.77 -6.77 -6.72
N LEU A 312 5.25 -8.00 -6.88
CA LEU A 312 5.72 -9.16 -6.11
C LEU A 312 7.13 -9.58 -6.48
N ASN A 313 7.49 -9.55 -7.76
CA ASN A 313 8.86 -9.87 -8.20
C ASN A 313 9.89 -8.91 -7.60
N THR A 314 9.55 -7.61 -7.58
CA THR A 314 10.41 -6.58 -6.97
C THR A 314 10.56 -6.85 -5.48
N THR A 315 9.43 -7.03 -4.78
CA THR A 315 9.42 -7.35 -3.34
C THR A 315 10.27 -8.58 -3.02
N ASP A 316 10.07 -9.69 -3.74
CA ASP A 316 10.79 -10.95 -3.50
C ASP A 316 12.29 -10.85 -3.79
N THR A 317 12.66 -10.07 -4.82
CA THR A 317 14.05 -9.82 -5.15
C THR A 317 14.75 -9.05 -4.03
N LEU A 318 14.09 -8.03 -3.47
CA LEU A 318 14.61 -7.26 -2.35
C LEU A 318 14.73 -8.10 -1.07
N ILE A 319 13.71 -8.89 -0.75
CA ILE A 319 13.75 -9.82 0.41
C ILE A 319 14.92 -10.79 0.26
N LYS A 320 15.11 -11.36 -0.93
CA LYS A 320 16.19 -12.31 -1.20
C LYS A 320 17.58 -11.70 -1.02
N ASP A 321 17.75 -10.41 -1.33
CA ASP A 321 19.03 -9.70 -1.20
C ASP A 321 19.09 -8.81 0.06
N LEU A 322 18.18 -8.96 1.01
CA LEU A 322 18.00 -8.02 2.11
C LEU A 322 19.22 -7.89 3.03
N ASP A 323 20.01 -8.96 3.20
CA ASP A 323 21.28 -8.91 3.95
C ASP A 323 22.35 -8.03 3.24
N ASN A 324 22.12 -7.73 1.96
CA ASN A 324 22.91 -6.83 1.14
C ASN A 324 22.30 -5.44 0.93
N ILE A 325 21.20 -5.12 1.62
CA ILE A 325 20.53 -3.83 1.52
C ILE A 325 20.63 -3.15 2.88
N ASP A 326 21.09 -1.90 2.89
CA ASP A 326 21.26 -1.14 4.11
C ASP A 326 20.13 -0.11 4.32
N ILE A 327 19.56 0.40 3.22
CA ILE A 327 18.45 1.35 3.19
C ILE A 327 17.73 1.29 1.84
N VAL A 328 16.41 1.50 1.86
CA VAL A 328 15.55 1.53 0.66
C VAL A 328 14.90 2.90 0.51
N PHE A 329 14.83 3.42 -0.72
CA PHE A 329 14.01 4.56 -1.10
C PHE A 329 12.95 4.12 -2.12
N HIS A 330 11.67 4.25 -1.74
CA HIS A 330 10.52 4.09 -2.64
C HIS A 330 10.00 5.46 -3.05
N VAL A 331 10.29 5.86 -4.28
CA VAL A 331 10.22 7.26 -4.73
C VAL A 331 8.85 7.62 -5.33
N GLY A 332 7.79 7.41 -4.54
CA GLY A 332 6.41 7.72 -4.92
C GLY A 332 5.70 6.60 -5.68
N ASP A 333 4.39 6.76 -5.82
CA ASP A 333 3.45 5.79 -6.37
C ASP A 333 3.55 4.44 -5.64
N ILE A 334 3.24 4.51 -4.34
CA ILE A 334 3.54 3.48 -3.35
C ILE A 334 2.64 2.27 -3.55
N THR A 335 1.32 2.48 -3.50
CA THR A 335 0.33 1.40 -3.44
C THR A 335 -0.62 1.38 -4.62
N TYR A 336 -0.83 2.53 -5.27
CA TYR A 336 -1.93 2.74 -6.22
C TYR A 336 -3.32 2.47 -5.61
N ALA A 337 -3.47 2.61 -4.29
CA ALA A 337 -4.76 2.45 -3.62
C ALA A 337 -5.84 3.33 -4.24
N ASN A 338 -5.47 4.57 -4.64
CA ASN A 338 -6.32 5.51 -5.37
C ASN A 338 -7.72 5.62 -4.74
N GLY A 339 -7.71 5.65 -3.42
CA GLY A 339 -8.87 5.72 -2.55
C GLY A 339 -9.55 4.42 -2.13
N TYR A 340 -9.08 3.24 -2.54
CA TYR A 340 -9.48 1.96 -1.94
C TYR A 340 -8.60 1.67 -0.72
N ILE A 341 -8.97 2.24 0.44
CA ILE A 341 -8.10 2.40 1.61
C ILE A 341 -7.58 1.06 2.18
N SER A 342 -8.29 -0.05 1.98
CA SER A 342 -7.86 -1.37 2.43
C SER A 342 -6.49 -1.81 1.90
N GLN A 343 -6.06 -1.25 0.77
CA GLN A 343 -4.84 -1.62 0.06
C GLN A 343 -3.57 -1.05 0.72
N TRP A 344 -3.72 -0.05 1.60
CA TRP A 344 -2.60 0.45 2.41
C TRP A 344 -2.11 -0.60 3.40
N ASP A 345 -3.01 -1.30 4.10
CA ASP A 345 -2.61 -2.41 4.98
C ASP A 345 -1.96 -3.54 4.18
N GLN A 346 -2.54 -3.88 3.02
CA GLN A 346 -2.01 -4.88 2.09
C GLN A 346 -0.56 -4.55 1.71
N PHE A 347 -0.28 -3.31 1.31
CA PHE A 347 1.07 -2.90 0.98
C PHE A 347 2.01 -2.99 2.19
N THR A 348 1.61 -2.47 3.36
CA THR A 348 2.46 -2.55 4.56
C THR A 348 2.76 -3.98 4.99
N GLN A 349 1.82 -4.91 4.77
CA GLN A 349 2.06 -6.33 4.96
C GLN A 349 3.01 -6.90 3.90
N GLN A 350 2.83 -6.54 2.63
CA GLN A 350 3.67 -7.00 1.52
C GLN A 350 5.15 -6.68 1.74
N VAL A 351 5.45 -5.48 2.27
CA VAL A 351 6.84 -5.02 2.49
C VAL A 351 7.35 -5.27 3.92
N GLU A 352 6.56 -5.85 4.83
CA GLU A 352 6.90 -6.01 6.26
C GLU A 352 8.29 -6.65 6.47
N GLU A 353 8.65 -7.66 5.68
CA GLU A 353 9.95 -8.35 5.80
C GLU A 353 11.15 -7.42 5.52
N ILE A 354 10.96 -6.42 4.67
CA ILE A 354 11.95 -5.39 4.35
C ILE A 354 11.89 -4.29 5.41
N THR A 355 10.71 -3.70 5.60
CA THR A 355 10.53 -2.47 6.40
C THR A 355 10.75 -2.68 7.89
N SER A 356 10.63 -3.92 8.37
CA SER A 356 10.92 -4.25 9.78
C SER A 356 12.41 -4.44 10.08
N ARG A 357 13.28 -4.46 9.06
CA ARG A 357 14.71 -4.72 9.20
C ARG A 357 15.61 -3.57 8.74
N VAL A 358 15.21 -2.88 7.68
CA VAL A 358 15.96 -1.74 7.12
C VAL A 358 15.05 -0.52 6.98
N PRO A 359 15.60 0.71 7.04
CA PRO A 359 14.80 1.92 6.83
C PRO A 359 14.23 1.93 5.41
N TYR A 360 12.94 2.16 5.30
CA TYR A 360 12.20 2.24 4.06
C TYR A 360 11.67 3.66 3.90
N MET A 361 12.47 4.47 3.23
CA MET A 361 12.23 5.89 3.03
C MET A 361 11.29 6.07 1.84
N ILE A 362 10.29 6.93 1.97
CA ILE A 362 9.29 7.17 0.92
C ILE A 362 9.39 8.58 0.37
N ALA A 363 9.04 8.77 -0.90
CA ALA A 363 8.63 10.06 -1.45
C ALA A 363 7.14 10.01 -1.79
N SER A 364 6.52 11.17 -1.98
CA SER A 364 5.15 11.25 -2.48
C SER A 364 5.14 11.20 -4.00
N GLY A 365 4.24 10.41 -4.58
CA GLY A 365 3.92 10.46 -6.01
C GLY A 365 2.54 11.03 -6.27
N ASN A 366 2.14 11.05 -7.53
CA ASN A 366 0.84 11.59 -7.92
C ASN A 366 -0.33 10.70 -7.47
N HIS A 367 -0.10 9.40 -7.33
CA HIS A 367 -1.07 8.45 -6.75
C HIS A 367 -1.14 8.49 -5.22
N GLU A 368 -0.35 9.35 -4.58
CA GLU A 368 -0.49 9.71 -3.16
C GLU A 368 -1.02 11.12 -2.96
N ARG A 369 -0.81 12.08 -3.88
CA ARG A 369 -1.00 13.51 -3.58
C ARG A 369 -2.07 14.26 -4.35
N ASP A 370 -2.40 13.95 -5.61
CA ASP A 370 -2.99 14.97 -6.50
C ASP A 370 -4.34 15.62 -6.05
N TRP A 371 -5.52 15.35 -6.59
CA TRP A 371 -6.82 15.95 -6.20
C TRP A 371 -7.05 17.43 -6.52
N PRO A 372 -8.13 17.78 -7.24
CA PRO A 372 -8.39 19.17 -7.61
C PRO A 372 -8.70 20.03 -6.39
N ASN A 373 -8.19 21.26 -6.37
CA ASN A 373 -8.38 22.23 -5.29
C ASN A 373 -7.87 21.78 -3.91
N SER A 374 -6.93 20.83 -3.86
CA SER A 374 -6.32 20.32 -2.62
C SER A 374 -4.98 21.00 -2.27
N GLY A 375 -4.50 21.91 -3.13
CA GLY A 375 -3.14 22.47 -3.05
C GLY A 375 -2.06 21.68 -3.80
N SER A 376 -2.40 20.59 -4.51
CA SER A 376 -1.47 19.96 -5.46
C SER A 376 -1.16 20.93 -6.60
N TYR A 377 0.10 20.90 -7.07
CA TYR A 377 0.56 21.63 -8.24
C TYR A 377 -0.10 21.12 -9.53
N PHE A 378 -0.38 19.82 -9.59
CA PHE A 378 -1.06 19.18 -10.70
C PHE A 378 -2.53 18.91 -10.39
N ASN A 379 -3.40 19.17 -11.36
CA ASN A 379 -4.81 18.79 -11.28
C ASN A 379 -4.94 17.29 -11.59
N GLY A 380 -4.81 16.43 -10.58
CA GLY A 380 -5.12 14.99 -10.64
C GLY A 380 -6.16 14.59 -9.59
N THR A 381 -6.25 13.31 -9.20
CA THR A 381 -7.19 12.79 -8.18
C THR A 381 -6.50 11.87 -7.14
N ASP A 382 -5.81 12.43 -6.12
CA ASP A 382 -5.32 11.75 -4.88
C ASP A 382 -4.80 12.75 -3.78
N SER A 383 -4.29 12.45 -2.56
CA SER A 383 -4.08 13.49 -1.48
C SER A 383 -2.92 13.34 -0.42
N GLY A 384 -2.09 14.39 -0.24
CA GLY A 384 -0.98 14.59 0.76
C GLY A 384 0.48 14.40 0.28
N GLY A 385 1.47 15.24 0.70
CA GLY A 385 2.87 15.17 0.22
C GLY A 385 3.89 16.05 1.01
N VAL A 386 5.17 15.65 1.09
CA VAL A 386 6.23 16.23 1.95
C VAL A 386 7.64 16.10 1.32
N TRP A 387 8.52 17.09 1.50
CA TRP A 387 9.96 17.05 1.15
C TRP A 387 10.87 16.98 2.40
N TYR A 388 12.02 16.31 2.30
CA TYR A 388 12.95 16.13 3.43
C TYR A 388 14.38 15.76 2.99
N SER A 389 15.32 15.82 3.94
CA SER A 389 16.70 15.39 3.75
C SER A 389 17.06 14.26 4.72
N THR A 390 17.86 13.29 4.30
CA THR A 390 18.39 12.25 5.19
C THR A 390 19.81 11.85 4.81
N ASP A 391 20.51 11.23 5.77
CA ASP A 391 21.91 10.83 5.65
C ASP A 391 22.09 9.34 5.91
N TYR A 392 22.85 8.66 5.04
CA TYR A 392 23.27 7.28 5.29
C TYR A 392 24.77 7.15 5.03
N GLY A 393 25.58 7.28 6.09
CA GLY A 393 27.03 7.24 5.97
C GLY A 393 27.55 8.31 4.99
N MET A 394 28.13 7.90 3.86
CA MET A 394 28.69 8.78 2.84
C MET A 394 27.65 9.41 1.90
N PHE A 395 26.38 9.04 2.03
CA PHE A 395 25.29 9.55 1.20
C PHE A 395 24.49 10.65 1.90
N ARG A 396 24.20 11.72 1.17
CA ARG A 396 23.17 12.72 1.47
C ARG A 396 22.05 12.58 0.44
N PHE A 397 20.81 12.47 0.90
CA PHE A 397 19.62 12.44 0.06
C PHE A 397 18.82 13.73 0.27
N CYS A 398 18.42 14.36 -0.84
CA CYS A 398 17.46 15.46 -0.87
C CYS A 398 16.22 14.97 -1.61
N VAL A 399 15.15 14.70 -0.86
CA VAL A 399 13.90 14.13 -1.36
C VAL A 399 12.89 15.26 -1.57
N ALA A 400 12.54 15.49 -2.82
CA ALA A 400 11.52 16.42 -3.24
C ALA A 400 10.14 15.73 -3.32
N ASP A 401 9.12 16.55 -3.28
CA ASP A 401 7.74 16.21 -3.61
C ASP A 401 7.39 16.89 -4.95
N SER A 402 7.29 16.07 -6.00
CA SER A 402 6.98 16.55 -7.33
C SER A 402 5.53 16.98 -7.53
N GLU A 403 4.68 16.77 -6.53
CA GLU A 403 3.27 17.14 -6.59
C GLU A 403 3.01 18.51 -5.95
N HIS A 404 4.05 19.14 -5.39
CA HIS A 404 4.05 20.54 -4.97
C HIS A 404 5.04 21.37 -5.80
N ASP A 405 4.81 22.68 -5.88
CA ASP A 405 5.61 23.57 -6.73
C ASP A 405 7.10 23.59 -6.31
N TRP A 406 7.98 23.16 -7.21
CA TRP A 406 9.43 23.09 -7.01
C TRP A 406 10.20 24.25 -7.63
N ARG A 407 9.52 25.23 -8.24
CA ARG A 407 10.17 26.30 -9.02
C ARG A 407 10.87 27.33 -8.14
N GLU A 408 11.79 28.07 -8.76
CA GLU A 408 12.58 29.11 -8.09
C GLU A 408 11.68 30.08 -7.30
N GLY A 409 12.01 30.31 -6.03
CA GLY A 409 11.24 31.16 -5.12
C GLY A 409 10.27 30.43 -4.19
N THR A 410 9.91 29.17 -4.47
CA THR A 410 9.02 28.38 -3.59
C THR A 410 9.72 27.93 -2.30
N GLU A 411 8.94 27.50 -1.31
CA GLU A 411 9.46 26.91 -0.08
C GLU A 411 10.28 25.65 -0.36
N GLN A 412 9.76 24.78 -1.23
CA GLN A 412 10.44 23.56 -1.64
C GLN A 412 11.78 23.85 -2.33
N TYR A 413 11.85 24.83 -3.23
CA TYR A 413 13.11 25.21 -3.89
C TYR A 413 14.17 25.65 -2.88
N LYS A 414 13.80 26.51 -1.92
CA LYS A 414 14.69 26.97 -0.85
C LYS A 414 15.15 25.81 0.04
N PHE A 415 14.25 24.85 0.32
CA PHE A 415 14.60 23.63 1.03
C PHE A 415 15.64 22.80 0.24
N ILE A 416 15.41 22.58 -1.06
CA ILE A 416 16.32 21.81 -1.92
C ILE A 416 17.69 22.48 -1.98
N GLU A 417 17.74 23.79 -2.21
CA GLU A 417 18.98 24.57 -2.21
C GLU A 417 19.75 24.41 -0.88
N ASN A 418 19.06 24.56 0.26
CA ASN A 418 19.66 24.37 1.57
C ASN A 418 20.15 22.93 1.80
N CYS A 419 19.39 21.92 1.38
CA CYS A 419 19.79 20.51 1.50
C CYS A 419 21.08 20.21 0.72
N LEU A 420 21.17 20.72 -0.51
CA LEU A 420 22.32 20.54 -1.40
C LEU A 420 23.55 21.34 -0.94
N ALA A 421 23.36 22.53 -0.36
CA ALA A 421 24.45 23.41 0.07
C ALA A 421 25.07 23.02 1.42
N THR A 422 24.32 22.37 2.31
CA THR A 422 24.76 22.09 3.70
C THR A 422 25.55 20.79 3.86
N VAL A 423 25.69 19.98 2.82
CA VAL A 423 26.46 18.73 2.90
C VAL A 423 27.97 18.99 2.85
N ASP A 424 28.71 18.43 3.81
CA ASP A 424 30.18 18.40 3.76
C ASP A 424 30.63 17.32 2.75
N ARG A 425 30.89 17.72 1.50
CA ARG A 425 31.25 16.81 0.40
C ARG A 425 32.56 16.05 0.60
N LYS A 426 33.43 16.46 1.53
CA LYS A 426 34.64 15.69 1.88
C LYS A 426 34.29 14.46 2.72
N LYS A 427 33.26 14.57 3.56
CA LYS A 427 32.75 13.47 4.39
C LYS A 427 31.70 12.65 3.63
N GLN A 428 30.76 13.32 2.99
CA GLN A 428 29.64 12.73 2.26
C GLN A 428 29.74 13.06 0.76
N PRO A 429 30.59 12.35 0.01
CA PRO A 429 30.82 12.64 -1.40
C PRO A 429 29.59 12.36 -2.29
N TRP A 430 28.70 11.44 -1.90
CA TRP A 430 27.55 11.03 -2.69
C TRP A 430 26.32 11.89 -2.35
N LEU A 431 26.01 12.84 -3.22
CA LEU A 431 24.84 13.72 -3.10
C LEU A 431 23.78 13.27 -4.09
N ILE A 432 22.62 12.84 -3.58
CA ILE A 432 21.55 12.20 -4.35
C ILE A 432 20.28 13.06 -4.25
N PHE A 433 19.74 13.44 -5.40
CA PHE A 433 18.43 14.08 -5.51
C PHE A 433 17.37 13.03 -5.87
N ILE A 434 16.22 13.07 -5.19
CA ILE A 434 15.11 12.13 -5.40
C ILE A 434 13.84 12.94 -5.64
N ALA A 435 13.07 12.57 -6.66
CA ALA A 435 11.72 13.04 -6.92
C ALA A 435 10.95 11.92 -7.63
N HIS A 436 9.61 11.92 -7.51
CA HIS A 436 8.76 10.92 -8.17
C HIS A 436 8.63 11.23 -9.67
N ARG A 437 7.95 12.33 -10.04
CA ARG A 437 7.86 12.73 -11.44
C ARG A 437 9.23 13.06 -12.01
N VAL A 438 9.35 12.92 -13.32
CA VAL A 438 10.61 13.16 -14.02
C VAL A 438 10.93 14.66 -14.07
N LEU A 439 11.69 15.12 -13.08
CA LEU A 439 12.23 16.49 -13.06
C LEU A 439 13.58 16.62 -13.80
N GLY A 440 14.12 15.49 -14.27
CA GLY A 440 15.39 15.37 -14.98
C GLY A 440 15.20 15.18 -16.48
N TYR A 441 15.31 13.92 -16.94
CA TYR A 441 15.14 13.53 -18.34
C TYR A 441 14.49 12.15 -18.42
N SER A 442 13.60 11.96 -19.39
CA SER A 442 12.98 10.70 -19.73
C SER A 442 12.63 10.68 -21.22
N SER A 443 12.88 9.54 -21.86
CA SER A 443 12.37 9.24 -23.21
C SER A 443 11.04 8.49 -23.14
N GLY A 444 10.31 8.61 -22.02
CA GLY A 444 9.01 8.01 -21.83
C GLY A 444 8.04 8.43 -22.92
N PHE A 445 7.31 7.46 -23.46
CA PHE A 445 6.41 7.65 -24.61
C PHE A 445 5.44 8.83 -24.41
N PHE A 446 4.87 8.97 -23.20
CA PHE A 446 3.91 10.01 -22.87
C PHE A 446 4.50 11.42 -22.96
N TYR A 447 5.70 11.64 -22.40
CA TYR A 447 6.40 12.93 -22.56
C TYR A 447 6.73 13.20 -24.02
N GLY A 448 7.22 12.21 -24.76
CA GLY A 448 7.55 12.36 -26.17
C GLY A 448 6.35 12.75 -27.04
N ARG A 449 5.16 12.17 -26.76
CA ARG A 449 3.90 12.53 -27.42
C ARG A 449 3.51 13.99 -27.17
N ASP A 450 3.76 14.48 -25.96
CA ASP A 450 3.44 15.84 -25.55
C ASP A 450 4.57 16.84 -25.89
N GLY A 451 5.58 16.40 -26.65
CA GLY A 451 6.69 17.23 -27.12
C GLY A 451 7.71 17.59 -26.04
N SER A 452 7.79 16.80 -24.97
CA SER A 452 8.69 17.00 -23.84
C SER A 452 9.57 15.77 -23.57
N PHE A 453 10.58 15.93 -22.71
CA PHE A 453 11.43 14.85 -22.20
C PHE A 453 11.46 14.84 -20.66
N ALA A 454 10.52 15.53 -20.02
CA ALA A 454 10.38 15.68 -18.57
C ALA A 454 9.03 16.36 -18.27
N GLU A 455 8.71 16.55 -16.99
CA GLU A 455 7.61 17.44 -16.63
C GLU A 455 7.83 18.86 -17.17
N PRO A 456 6.79 19.59 -17.60
CA PRO A 456 6.91 20.99 -18.01
C PRO A 456 7.59 21.84 -16.91
N MET A 457 8.53 22.71 -17.30
CA MET A 457 9.32 23.58 -16.40
C MET A 457 10.23 22.86 -15.39
N SER A 458 10.27 21.53 -15.36
CA SER A 458 11.06 20.70 -14.44
C SER A 458 12.50 21.18 -14.24
N ARG A 459 13.27 21.22 -15.33
CA ARG A 459 14.71 21.42 -15.29
C ARG A 459 15.12 22.87 -15.08
N GLN A 460 14.31 23.82 -15.54
CA GLN A 460 14.73 25.22 -15.71
C GLN A 460 15.12 25.89 -14.39
N SER A 461 14.40 25.54 -13.31
CA SER A 461 14.71 26.04 -11.96
C SER A 461 15.75 25.17 -11.26
N LEU A 462 15.53 23.85 -11.22
CA LEU A 462 16.30 22.95 -10.36
C LEU A 462 17.71 22.65 -10.86
N GLN A 463 17.99 22.68 -12.17
CA GLN A 463 19.32 22.34 -12.69
C GLN A 463 20.43 23.35 -12.32
N LYS A 464 20.05 24.52 -11.81
CA LYS A 464 20.98 25.56 -11.37
C LYS A 464 21.56 25.27 -9.98
N LEU A 465 20.82 24.51 -9.17
CA LEU A 465 21.22 24.02 -7.86
C LEU A 465 22.12 22.80 -8.02
#